data_AF-A0A9P7IYS4-F1
#
_entry.id   AF-A0A9P7IYS4-F1
#
_cell.length_a   1.000
_cell.length_b   1.000
_cell.length_c   1.000
_cell.angle_alpha   90.00
_cell.angle_beta   90.00
_cell.angle_gamma   90.00
#
_symmetry.space_group_name_H-M   'P 1'
#
loop_
_entity.id
_entity.type
_entity.pdbx_description
1 polymer ?
#
loop_
_entity_poly.entity_id
_entity_poly.type
_entity_poly.pdbx_seq_one_letter_code
_entity_poly.pdbx_strand_id
1 'polypeptide(L)'
;RDEVGLVRAIAVKARSSAQRKQLWKDIQTRQPNLSPVVSQLLLDMPIRWSSTYVMLDRAEKKRAYVDTFVYELGLRETNLTKRARIDQLKLREDEWARIALFTSLLAHADKAQQSFSSDKGASLHLALPALEALHKAWSTRSENPKYEQFQEALQQGVAKIHEYYNRSSECDAYIIAMLLDPSQKDSHIKRFWGKVTHAEALKEAERIEEHIKLYGEHGVPSSLKKRSGKVYGLLRELSSDDESGDDEPEESEVDPQLPWLREFHLYLNSRTSVPDNMSIIQWWGVSIISCELYYY
;
A
#
# COMPACT_ATOMS: atom_id res chain seq x y z
N ARG A 1 8.62 8.17 26.78
CA ARG A 1 8.08 6.88 27.26
C ARG A 1 7.71 6.07 26.02
N ASP A 2 7.62 4.75 26.06
CA ASP A 2 7.12 4.01 24.88
C ASP A 2 5.60 4.21 24.73
N GLU A 3 5.17 5.19 23.92
CA GLU A 3 3.74 5.49 23.73
C GLU A 3 2.99 4.35 23.03
N VAL A 4 3.63 3.64 22.09
CA VAL A 4 3.03 2.49 21.40
C VAL A 4 2.78 1.35 22.39
N GLY A 5 3.75 1.09 23.27
CA GLY A 5 3.63 0.14 24.37
C GLY A 5 2.49 0.47 25.33
N LEU A 6 2.24 1.76 25.62
CA LEU A 6 1.11 2.18 26.45
C LEU A 6 -0.23 1.87 25.78
N VAL A 7 -0.40 2.22 24.50
CA VAL A 7 -1.62 1.89 23.74
C VAL A 7 -1.85 0.38 23.70
N ARG A 8 -0.79 -0.40 23.45
CA ARG A 8 -0.85 -1.87 23.48
C ARG A 8 -1.29 -2.38 24.85
N ALA A 9 -0.70 -1.87 25.93
CA ALA A 9 -1.05 -2.29 27.29
C ALA A 9 -2.51 -1.98 27.65
N ILE A 10 -3.03 -0.83 27.22
CA ILE A 10 -4.44 -0.47 27.38
C ILE A 10 -5.33 -1.43 26.59
N ALA A 11 -5.00 -1.69 25.32
CA ALA A 11 -5.76 -2.62 24.47
C ALA A 11 -5.81 -4.03 25.08
N VAL A 12 -4.67 -4.53 25.61
CA VAL A 12 -4.63 -5.80 26.35
C VAL A 12 -5.57 -5.75 27.56
N LYS A 13 -5.52 -4.71 28.39
CA LYS A 13 -6.39 -4.59 29.56
C LYS A 13 -7.87 -4.54 29.18
N ALA A 14 -8.26 -3.75 28.18
CA ALA A 14 -9.64 -3.67 27.71
C ALA A 14 -10.19 -5.02 27.23
N ARG A 15 -9.30 -5.92 26.78
CA ARG A 15 -9.65 -7.23 26.22
C ARG A 15 -9.45 -8.41 27.19
N SER A 16 -8.81 -8.21 28.35
CA SER A 16 -8.30 -9.31 29.17
C SER A 16 -9.37 -10.06 29.98
N SER A 17 -10.54 -9.46 30.25
CA SER A 17 -11.61 -10.11 31.02
C SER A 17 -13.00 -9.68 30.56
N ALA A 18 -14.02 -10.51 30.82
CA ALA A 18 -15.41 -10.19 30.49
C ALA A 18 -15.86 -8.87 31.14
N GLN A 19 -15.51 -8.65 32.41
CA GLN A 19 -15.81 -7.41 33.13
C GLN A 19 -15.20 -6.17 32.47
N ARG A 20 -13.94 -6.25 32.01
CA ARG A 20 -13.27 -5.13 31.33
C ARG A 20 -13.83 -4.87 29.94
N LYS A 21 -14.17 -5.93 29.20
CA LYS A 21 -14.86 -5.81 27.91
C LYS A 21 -16.24 -5.16 28.08
N GLN A 22 -16.96 -5.52 29.14
CA GLN A 22 -18.25 -4.93 29.47
C GLN A 22 -18.10 -3.45 29.85
N LEU A 23 -17.15 -3.12 30.73
CA LEU A 23 -16.83 -1.73 31.07
C LEU A 23 -16.54 -0.88 29.82
N TRP A 24 -15.71 -1.38 28.90
CA TRP A 24 -15.41 -0.71 27.63
C TRP A 24 -16.66 -0.50 26.76
N LYS A 25 -17.57 -1.47 26.74
CA LYS A 25 -18.85 -1.38 26.03
C LYS A 25 -19.78 -0.33 26.67
N ASP A 26 -19.86 -0.33 28.00
CA ASP A 26 -20.71 0.57 28.78
C ASP A 26 -20.26 2.02 28.61
N ILE A 27 -18.95 2.29 28.61
CA ILE A 27 -18.38 3.63 28.34
C ILE A 27 -18.86 4.16 26.98
N GLN A 28 -18.75 3.34 25.92
CA GLN A 28 -19.18 3.76 24.58
C GLN A 28 -20.70 3.97 24.50
N THR A 29 -21.48 3.14 25.18
CA THR A 29 -22.94 3.23 25.17
C THR A 29 -23.45 4.46 25.91
N ARG A 30 -22.76 4.88 26.99
CA ARG A 30 -23.08 6.10 27.75
C ARG A 30 -22.79 7.40 26.99
N GLN A 31 -21.94 7.33 25.97
CA GLN A 31 -21.49 8.49 25.20
C GLN A 31 -21.57 8.21 23.69
N PRO A 32 -22.78 7.97 23.15
CA PRO A 32 -22.96 7.55 21.75
C PRO A 32 -22.56 8.64 20.75
N ASN A 33 -22.63 9.91 21.16
CA ASN A 33 -22.35 11.07 20.32
C ASN A 33 -20.88 11.12 19.82
N LEU A 34 -19.95 10.41 20.48
CA LEU A 34 -18.53 10.40 20.14
C LEU A 34 -18.17 9.30 19.11
N SER A 35 -19.00 8.26 18.96
CA SER A 35 -18.80 7.19 17.97
C SER A 35 -20.08 6.36 17.84
N PRO A 36 -20.74 6.36 16.66
CA PRO A 36 -22.01 5.63 16.48
C PRO A 36 -21.83 4.12 16.54
N VAL A 37 -20.61 3.62 16.30
CA VAL A 37 -20.29 2.18 16.31
C VAL A 37 -19.53 1.80 17.56
N VAL A 38 -20.17 0.95 18.38
CA VAL A 38 -19.54 0.26 19.51
C VAL A 38 -18.58 -0.79 18.96
N SER A 39 -17.29 -0.64 19.24
CA SER A 39 -16.28 -1.61 18.81
C SER A 39 -15.15 -1.72 19.81
N GLN A 40 -14.47 -2.87 19.80
CA GLN A 40 -13.37 -3.16 20.72
C GLN A 40 -12.05 -2.58 20.21
N LEU A 41 -11.16 -2.20 21.12
CA LEU A 41 -9.76 -1.89 20.78
C LEU A 41 -9.10 -3.10 20.11
N LEU A 42 -8.13 -2.83 19.24
CA LEU A 42 -7.35 -3.87 18.59
C LEU A 42 -6.03 -4.07 19.29
N LEU A 43 -5.50 -5.29 19.15
CA LEU A 43 -4.15 -5.62 19.54
C LEU A 43 -3.35 -5.85 18.25
N ASP A 44 -2.14 -5.31 18.22
CA ASP A 44 -1.21 -5.58 17.14
C ASP A 44 -0.74 -7.04 17.18
N MET A 45 -0.29 -7.53 16.02
CA MET A 45 0.08 -8.93 15.82
C MET A 45 1.35 -8.97 14.96
N PRO A 46 2.47 -9.55 15.44
CA PRO A 46 3.75 -9.50 14.74
C PRO A 46 3.69 -10.04 13.30
N ILE A 47 2.84 -11.04 13.06
CA ILE A 47 2.68 -11.70 11.76
C ILE A 47 1.70 -11.00 10.81
N ARG A 48 0.93 -10.02 11.29
CA ARG A 48 -0.06 -9.31 10.46
C ARG A 48 0.47 -7.93 10.12
N TRP A 49 0.71 -7.74 8.83
CA TRP A 49 1.13 -6.45 8.27
C TRP A 49 0.13 -5.35 8.64
N SER A 50 0.66 -4.16 8.92
CA SER A 50 -0.12 -2.97 9.35
C SER A 50 -0.89 -3.12 10.66
N SER A 51 -0.75 -4.21 11.42
CA SER A 51 -1.50 -4.41 12.66
C SER A 51 -1.22 -3.34 13.72
N THR A 52 0.02 -2.84 13.82
CA THR A 52 0.38 -1.71 14.68
C THR A 52 -0.32 -0.43 14.26
N TYR A 53 -0.34 -0.11 12.96
CA TYR A 53 -1.08 1.04 12.43
C TYR A 53 -2.56 0.96 12.79
N VAL A 54 -3.21 -0.17 12.51
CA VAL A 54 -4.65 -0.34 12.77
C VAL A 54 -4.97 -0.30 14.27
N MET A 55 -4.05 -0.77 15.13
CA MET A 55 -4.18 -0.63 16.59
C MET A 55 -4.16 0.85 17.01
N LEU A 56 -3.16 1.60 16.55
CA LEU A 56 -2.99 3.01 16.91
C LEU A 56 -4.13 3.88 16.36
N ASP A 57 -4.47 3.73 15.08
CA ASP A 57 -5.57 4.44 14.42
C ASP A 57 -6.90 4.22 15.15
N ARG A 58 -7.18 2.98 15.59
CA ARG A 58 -8.40 2.69 16.35
C ARG A 58 -8.37 3.31 17.75
N ALA A 59 -7.23 3.27 18.43
CA ALA A 59 -7.11 3.86 19.75
C ALA A 59 -7.28 5.38 19.69
N GLU A 60 -6.67 6.04 18.70
CA GLU A 60 -6.78 7.47 18.47
C GLU A 60 -8.22 7.89 18.15
N LYS A 61 -8.91 7.21 17.23
CA LYS A 61 -10.33 7.43 16.93
C LYS A 61 -11.26 7.23 18.14
N LYS A 62 -10.81 6.50 19.15
CA LYS A 62 -11.55 6.20 20.39
C LYS A 62 -10.90 6.83 21.62
N ARG A 63 -10.07 7.85 21.44
CA ARG A 63 -9.28 8.49 22.50
C ARG A 63 -10.08 8.85 23.74
N ALA A 64 -11.21 9.53 23.58
CA ALA A 64 -12.06 9.93 24.72
C ALA A 64 -12.54 8.72 25.55
N TYR A 65 -12.87 7.60 24.89
CA TYR A 65 -13.23 6.36 25.56
C TYR A 65 -12.03 5.68 26.21
N VAL A 66 -10.85 5.73 25.58
CA VAL A 66 -9.60 5.22 26.15
C VAL A 66 -9.29 5.94 27.47
N ASP A 67 -9.34 7.28 27.46
CA ASP A 67 -9.05 8.08 28.64
C ASP A 67 -10.05 7.81 29.77
N THR A 68 -11.35 7.72 29.43
CA THR A 68 -12.42 7.36 30.37
C THR A 68 -12.24 5.94 30.93
N PHE A 69 -11.82 4.99 30.08
CA PHE A 69 -11.60 3.60 30.47
C PHE A 69 -10.46 3.47 31.46
N VAL A 70 -9.32 4.12 31.22
CA VAL A 70 -8.18 4.10 32.14
C VAL A 70 -8.58 4.71 33.48
N TYR A 71 -9.31 5.84 33.46
CA TYR A 71 -9.81 6.50 34.67
C TYR A 71 -10.75 5.61 35.49
N GLU A 72 -11.81 5.06 34.86
CA GLU A 72 -12.76 4.19 35.57
C GLU A 72 -12.11 2.89 36.05
N LEU A 73 -11.11 2.37 35.31
CA LEU A 73 -10.36 1.20 35.73
C LEU A 73 -9.51 1.49 36.99
N GLY A 74 -8.91 2.67 37.07
CA GLY A 74 -8.16 3.11 38.25
C GLY A 74 -9.06 3.31 39.47
N LEU A 75 -10.24 3.89 39.30
CA LEU A 75 -11.22 4.06 40.39
C LEU A 75 -11.71 2.73 40.99
N ARG A 76 -11.83 1.69 40.17
CA ARG A 76 -12.31 0.36 40.62
C ARG A 76 -11.21 -0.50 41.26
N GLU A 77 -9.94 -0.10 41.17
CA GLU A 77 -8.83 -0.85 41.74
C GLU A 77 -8.60 -0.44 43.19
N THR A 78 -8.79 -1.39 44.11
CA THR A 78 -8.64 -1.18 45.56
C THR A 78 -7.18 -1.16 46.00
N ASN A 79 -6.30 -1.88 45.28
CA ASN A 79 -4.89 -1.91 45.62
C ASN A 79 -4.18 -0.66 45.10
N LEU A 80 -3.66 0.16 46.01
CA LEU A 80 -2.99 1.44 45.70
C LEU A 80 -1.83 1.29 44.69
N THR A 81 -1.01 0.25 44.83
CA THR A 81 0.11 0.00 43.92
C THR A 81 -0.36 -0.36 42.51
N LYS A 82 -1.42 -1.18 42.39
CA LYS A 82 -2.01 -1.52 41.09
C LYS A 82 -2.73 -0.33 40.47
N ARG A 83 -3.39 0.49 41.27
CA ARG A 83 -4.04 1.73 40.84
C ARG A 83 -3.02 2.71 40.27
N ALA A 84 -1.91 2.95 40.98
CA ALA A 84 -0.82 3.79 40.49
C ALA A 84 -0.27 3.30 39.12
N ARG A 85 -0.15 1.98 38.92
CA ARG A 85 0.24 1.41 37.63
C ARG A 85 -0.81 1.61 36.52
N ILE A 86 -2.10 1.64 36.86
CA ILE A 86 -3.18 1.94 35.90
C ILE A 86 -3.16 3.42 35.55
N ASP A 87 -3.01 4.30 36.54
CA ASP A 87 -2.95 5.75 36.33
C ASP A 87 -1.76 6.13 35.44
N GLN A 88 -0.63 5.42 35.58
CA GLN A 88 0.51 5.54 34.68
C GLN A 88 0.16 5.19 33.23
N LEU A 89 -0.85 4.38 32.93
CA LEU A 89 -1.23 4.11 31.53
C LEU A 89 -1.89 5.30 30.84
N LYS A 90 -2.35 6.31 31.58
CA LYS A 90 -2.96 7.49 30.99
C LYS A 90 -1.95 8.20 30.10
N LEU A 91 -2.33 8.37 28.83
CA LEU A 91 -1.55 9.15 27.89
C LEU A 91 -1.84 10.63 28.08
N ARG A 92 -0.79 11.44 27.98
CA ARG A 92 -0.91 12.91 27.98
C ARG A 92 -1.27 13.42 26.59
N GLU A 93 -1.70 14.68 26.51
CA GLU A 93 -2.01 15.36 25.25
C GLU A 93 -0.83 15.33 24.27
N ASP A 94 0.40 15.56 24.77
CA ASP A 94 1.62 15.50 23.96
C ASP A 94 1.94 14.08 23.45
N GLU A 95 1.69 13.06 24.28
CA GLU A 95 1.85 11.65 23.92
C GLU A 95 0.85 11.25 22.82
N TRP A 96 -0.40 11.70 22.93
CA TRP A 96 -1.41 11.51 21.88
C TRP A 96 -1.04 12.21 20.58
N ALA A 97 -0.51 13.44 20.64
CA ALA A 97 -0.05 14.15 19.45
C ALA A 97 1.10 13.42 18.75
N ARG A 98 2.05 12.86 19.51
CA ARG A 98 3.13 12.03 18.94
C ARG A 98 2.61 10.75 18.31
N ILE A 99 1.64 10.07 18.95
CA ILE A 99 0.97 8.91 18.35
C ILE A 99 0.30 9.29 17.03
N ALA A 100 -0.44 10.40 16.97
CA ALA A 100 -1.10 10.84 15.74
C ALA A 100 -0.09 11.07 14.60
N LEU A 101 1.06 11.69 14.91
CA LEU A 101 2.15 11.83 13.93
C LEU A 101 2.68 10.48 13.47
N PHE A 102 2.94 9.55 14.39
CA PHE A 102 3.43 8.22 14.06
C PHE A 102 2.42 7.41 13.24
N THR A 103 1.14 7.42 13.62
CA THR A 103 0.01 6.83 12.88
C THR A 103 -0.04 7.38 11.46
N SER A 104 0.17 8.70 11.28
CA SER A 104 0.19 9.32 9.95
C SER A 104 1.35 8.83 9.07
N LEU A 105 2.51 8.49 9.66
CA LEU A 105 3.63 7.90 8.93
C LEU A 105 3.34 6.46 8.51
N LEU A 106 2.81 5.65 9.45
CA LEU A 106 2.44 4.27 9.18
C LEU A 106 1.30 4.13 8.17
N ALA A 107 0.42 5.12 8.08
CA ALA A 107 -0.65 5.14 7.07
C ALA A 107 -0.11 5.08 5.64
N HIS A 108 1.08 5.64 5.36
CA HIS A 108 1.71 5.55 4.04
C HIS A 108 2.16 4.12 3.73
N ALA A 109 2.78 3.44 4.70
CA ALA A 109 3.17 2.04 4.55
C ALA A 109 1.95 1.13 4.39
N ASP A 110 0.88 1.34 5.16
CA ASP A 110 -0.37 0.59 5.00
C ASP A 110 -0.94 0.80 3.60
N LYS A 111 -1.06 2.05 3.13
CA LYS A 111 -1.54 2.35 1.77
C LYS A 111 -0.69 1.70 0.68
N ALA A 112 0.64 1.82 0.75
CA ALA A 112 1.55 1.22 -0.21
C ALA A 112 1.37 -0.31 -0.22
N GLN A 113 1.39 -0.94 0.94
CA GLN A 113 1.17 -2.37 1.08
C GLN A 113 -0.18 -2.82 0.50
N GLN A 114 -1.26 -2.13 0.84
CA GLN A 114 -2.60 -2.44 0.32
C GLN A 114 -2.71 -2.27 -1.20
N SER A 115 -1.90 -1.38 -1.80
CA SER A 115 -1.95 -1.14 -3.26
C SER A 115 -1.56 -2.37 -4.07
N PHE A 116 -0.57 -3.14 -3.62
CA PHE A 116 -0.14 -4.37 -4.30
C PHE A 116 -0.59 -5.66 -3.61
N SER A 117 -1.29 -5.59 -2.47
CA SER A 117 -1.86 -6.76 -1.75
C SER A 117 -3.31 -7.08 -2.16
N SER A 118 -3.73 -6.65 -3.35
CA SER A 118 -5.09 -6.87 -3.82
C SER A 118 -5.27 -8.29 -4.33
N ASP A 119 -6.15 -9.07 -3.68
CA ASP A 119 -6.55 -10.40 -4.16
C ASP A 119 -7.51 -10.35 -5.37
N LYS A 120 -7.81 -9.15 -5.89
CA LYS A 120 -8.97 -8.89 -6.77
C LYS A 120 -8.61 -8.65 -8.23
N GLY A 121 -7.32 -8.59 -8.54
CA GLY A 121 -6.79 -8.35 -9.88
C GLY A 121 -5.27 -8.41 -9.87
N ALA A 122 -4.66 -8.33 -11.06
CA ALA A 122 -3.22 -8.17 -11.15
C ALA A 122 -2.80 -6.92 -10.37
N SER A 123 -1.80 -7.06 -9.51
CA SER A 123 -1.32 -5.98 -8.65
C SER A 123 0.20 -5.85 -8.67
N LEU A 124 0.89 -6.76 -9.36
CA LEU A 124 2.34 -6.77 -9.47
C LEU A 124 2.87 -5.50 -10.14
N HIS A 125 2.15 -4.97 -11.13
CA HIS A 125 2.46 -3.70 -11.80
C HIS A 125 2.45 -2.48 -10.85
N LEU A 126 1.81 -2.58 -9.68
CA LEU A 126 1.77 -1.50 -8.70
C LEU A 126 2.91 -1.58 -7.69
N ALA A 127 3.67 -2.67 -7.64
CA ALA A 127 4.65 -2.88 -6.57
C ALA A 127 5.81 -1.87 -6.63
N LEU A 128 6.47 -1.71 -7.79
CA LEU A 128 7.54 -0.72 -7.95
C LEU A 128 7.03 0.73 -7.77
N PRO A 129 5.93 1.16 -8.42
CA PRO A 129 5.33 2.47 -8.15
C PRO A 129 4.98 2.72 -6.68
N ALA A 130 4.48 1.71 -5.96
CA ALA A 130 4.14 1.83 -4.55
C ALA A 130 5.38 1.99 -3.66
N LEU A 131 6.47 1.27 -3.96
CA LEU A 131 7.74 1.42 -3.26
C LEU A 131 8.34 2.81 -3.50
N GLU A 132 8.33 3.30 -4.74
CA GLU A 132 8.79 4.65 -5.09
C GLU A 132 7.96 5.74 -4.37
N ALA A 133 6.63 5.61 -4.38
CA ALA A 133 5.74 6.52 -3.69
C ALA A 133 5.99 6.54 -2.18
N LEU A 134 6.17 5.37 -1.57
CA LEU A 134 6.48 5.25 -0.14
C LEU A 134 7.86 5.83 0.18
N HIS A 135 8.87 5.54 -0.65
CA HIS A 135 10.21 6.10 -0.52
C HIS A 135 10.15 7.63 -0.53
N LYS A 136 9.51 8.24 -1.53
CA LYS A 136 9.31 9.69 -1.63
C LYS A 136 8.55 10.25 -0.43
N ALA A 137 7.48 9.58 -0.02
CA ALA A 137 6.64 10.01 1.10
C ALA A 137 7.42 10.04 2.43
N TRP A 138 8.34 9.09 2.65
CA TRP A 138 9.14 9.03 3.87
C TRP A 138 10.40 9.89 3.80
N SER A 139 11.07 10.01 2.65
CA SER A 139 12.23 10.90 2.48
C SER A 139 11.84 12.37 2.65
N THR A 140 10.74 12.80 2.02
CA THR A 140 10.24 14.19 2.17
C THR A 140 9.88 14.51 3.63
N ARG A 141 9.48 13.48 4.40
CA ARG A 141 9.10 13.66 5.81
C ARG A 141 10.29 13.58 6.75
N SER A 142 11.36 12.86 6.42
CA SER A 142 12.59 12.86 7.23
C SER A 142 13.30 14.21 7.21
N GLU A 143 13.09 15.01 6.17
CA GLU A 143 13.61 16.38 6.04
C GLU A 143 12.71 17.43 6.73
N ASN A 144 11.48 17.06 7.11
CA ASN A 144 10.52 17.99 7.68
C ASN A 144 10.67 18.08 9.21
N PRO A 145 10.91 19.27 9.80
CA PRO A 145 11.08 19.44 11.25
C PRO A 145 9.92 18.90 12.09
N LYS A 146 8.70 18.84 11.53
CA LYS A 146 7.53 18.25 12.20
C LYS A 146 7.76 16.79 12.62
N TYR A 147 8.60 16.06 11.90
CA TYR A 147 8.89 14.65 12.12
C TYR A 147 10.31 14.40 12.64
N GLU A 148 10.99 15.43 13.18
CA GLU A 148 12.38 15.35 13.67
C GLU A 148 12.61 14.15 14.60
N GLN A 149 11.70 13.90 15.55
CA GLN A 149 11.77 12.77 16.48
C GLN A 149 11.73 11.38 15.81
N PHE A 150 11.31 11.29 14.54
CA PHE A 150 11.23 10.07 13.74
C PHE A 150 12.28 10.02 12.63
N GLN A 151 13.16 11.03 12.52
CA GLN A 151 14.09 11.17 11.40
C GLN A 151 14.97 9.94 11.20
N GLU A 152 15.59 9.44 12.28
CA GLU A 152 16.45 8.24 12.24
C GLU A 152 15.64 7.01 11.78
N ALA A 153 14.44 6.81 12.34
CA ALA A 153 13.57 5.69 11.97
C ALA A 153 13.11 5.79 10.50
N LEU A 154 12.84 6.99 10.01
CA LEU A 154 12.47 7.23 8.61
C LEU A 154 13.65 6.96 7.67
N GLN A 155 14.87 7.37 8.02
CA GLN A 155 16.07 7.07 7.23
C GLN A 155 16.30 5.56 7.13
N GLN A 156 16.19 4.82 8.23
CA GLN A 156 16.28 3.36 8.22
C GLN A 156 15.14 2.73 7.39
N GLY A 157 13.92 3.26 7.50
CA GLY A 157 12.78 2.83 6.70
C GLY A 157 13.00 3.04 5.20
N VAL A 158 13.50 4.21 4.81
CA VAL A 158 13.84 4.57 3.42
C VAL A 158 14.93 3.65 2.87
N ALA A 159 16.01 3.41 3.64
CA ALA A 159 17.05 2.47 3.25
C ALA A 159 16.50 1.05 3.02
N LYS A 160 15.55 0.61 3.87
CA LYS A 160 14.91 -0.68 3.71
C LYS A 160 14.01 -0.75 2.48
N ILE A 161 13.28 0.31 2.17
CA ILE A 161 12.47 0.40 0.94
C ILE A 161 13.37 0.33 -0.29
N HIS A 162 14.51 1.03 -0.27
CA HIS A 162 15.49 0.98 -1.36
C HIS A 162 16.04 -0.44 -1.58
N GLU A 163 16.34 -1.19 -0.52
CA GLU A 163 16.72 -2.61 -0.62
C GLU A 163 15.63 -3.45 -1.31
N TYR A 164 14.36 -3.28 -0.92
CA TYR A 164 13.25 -4.00 -1.55
C TYR A 164 13.03 -3.58 -3.00
N TYR A 165 13.17 -2.30 -3.30
CA TYR A 165 13.07 -1.77 -4.66
C TYR A 165 14.11 -2.44 -5.56
N ASN A 166 15.38 -2.45 -5.16
CA ASN A 166 16.46 -3.06 -5.96
C ASN A 166 16.20 -4.54 -6.23
N ARG A 167 15.77 -5.29 -5.21
CA ARG A 167 15.44 -6.72 -5.37
C ARG A 167 14.24 -6.95 -6.30
N SER A 168 13.28 -6.03 -6.30
CA SER A 168 12.11 -6.10 -7.18
C SER A 168 12.45 -5.67 -8.61
N SER A 169 13.31 -4.67 -8.78
CA SER A 169 13.73 -4.19 -10.11
C SER A 169 14.69 -5.15 -10.82
N GLU A 170 15.45 -5.96 -10.07
CA GLU A 170 16.27 -7.06 -10.62
C GLU A 170 15.41 -8.22 -11.19
N CYS A 171 14.10 -8.23 -10.94
CA CYS A 171 13.20 -9.27 -11.42
C CYS A 171 12.32 -8.72 -12.55
N ASP A 172 12.55 -9.22 -13.76
CA ASP A 172 11.87 -8.76 -14.98
C ASP A 172 10.35 -8.85 -14.88
N ALA A 173 9.81 -9.79 -14.09
CA ALA A 173 8.38 -9.97 -13.90
C ALA A 173 7.67 -8.68 -13.44
N TYR A 174 8.32 -7.83 -12.64
CA TYR A 174 7.74 -6.56 -12.20
C TYR A 174 7.66 -5.55 -13.34
N ILE A 175 8.74 -5.41 -14.12
CA ILE A 175 8.85 -4.49 -15.27
C ILE A 175 7.87 -4.91 -16.36
N ILE A 176 7.84 -6.21 -16.67
CA ILE A 176 6.93 -6.79 -17.66
C ILE A 176 5.47 -6.60 -17.23
N ALA A 177 5.15 -6.81 -15.95
CA ALA A 177 3.79 -6.58 -15.45
C ALA A 177 3.36 -5.12 -15.62
N MET A 178 4.28 -4.16 -15.44
CA MET A 178 4.01 -2.73 -15.69
C MET A 178 3.72 -2.47 -17.17
N LEU A 179 4.57 -2.99 -18.07
CA LEU A 179 4.37 -2.85 -19.52
C LEU A 179 3.06 -3.47 -20.01
N LEU A 180 2.65 -4.60 -19.42
CA LEU A 180 1.40 -5.30 -19.73
C LEU A 180 0.16 -4.74 -19.01
N ASP A 181 0.29 -3.67 -18.22
CA ASP A 181 -0.88 -2.97 -17.71
C ASP A 181 -1.45 -2.04 -18.80
N PRO A 182 -2.61 -2.35 -19.41
CA PRO A 182 -3.20 -1.50 -20.45
C PRO A 182 -3.49 -0.06 -20.00
N SER A 183 -3.61 0.19 -18.68
CA SER A 183 -3.88 1.53 -18.16
C SER A 183 -2.64 2.42 -18.07
N GLN A 184 -1.45 1.84 -17.95
CA GLN A 184 -0.20 2.58 -17.78
C GLN A 184 0.84 2.27 -18.86
N LYS A 185 0.96 1.02 -19.32
CA LYS A 185 1.94 0.57 -20.30
C LYS A 185 3.34 1.05 -19.89
N ASP A 186 4.00 1.81 -20.76
CA ASP A 186 5.32 2.37 -20.50
C ASP A 186 5.29 3.79 -19.90
N SER A 187 4.12 4.36 -19.63
CA SER A 187 3.98 5.75 -19.16
C SER A 187 4.71 6.00 -17.84
N HIS A 188 4.64 5.06 -16.89
CA HIS A 188 5.36 5.17 -15.62
C HIS A 188 6.88 5.17 -15.85
N ILE A 189 7.37 4.26 -16.68
CA ILE A 189 8.80 4.10 -16.98
C ILE A 189 9.32 5.35 -17.69
N LYS A 190 8.62 5.84 -18.72
CA LYS A 190 8.96 7.08 -19.43
C LYS A 190 9.04 8.27 -18.47
N ARG A 191 8.08 8.39 -17.55
CA ARG A 191 7.97 9.51 -16.63
C ARG A 191 9.04 9.51 -15.54
N PHE A 192 9.39 8.33 -14.99
CA PHE A 192 10.20 8.27 -13.78
C PHE A 192 11.60 7.68 -13.99
N TRP A 193 11.84 6.87 -15.02
CA TRP A 193 13.11 6.13 -15.18
C TRP A 193 14.01 6.67 -16.30
N GLY A 194 13.49 7.58 -17.14
CA GLY A 194 14.22 8.21 -18.23
C GLY A 194 14.40 7.32 -19.47
N LYS A 195 14.91 7.91 -20.57
CA LYS A 195 14.94 7.29 -21.90
C LYS A 195 15.82 6.04 -21.98
N VAL A 196 16.97 6.03 -21.29
CA VAL A 196 17.92 4.90 -21.32
C VAL A 196 17.32 3.65 -20.68
N THR A 197 16.83 3.78 -19.44
CA THR A 197 16.22 2.68 -18.70
C THR A 197 14.92 2.19 -19.36
N HIS A 198 14.18 3.08 -20.02
CA HIS A 198 13.01 2.71 -20.82
C HIS A 198 13.39 1.80 -21.99
N ALA A 199 14.43 2.14 -22.74
CA ALA A 199 14.93 1.31 -23.83
C ALA A 199 15.43 -0.07 -23.33
N GLU A 200 16.11 -0.11 -22.18
CA GLU A 200 16.54 -1.36 -21.56
C GLU A 200 15.34 -2.23 -21.12
N ALA A 201 14.32 -1.62 -20.51
CA ALA A 201 13.10 -2.32 -20.10
C ALA A 201 12.34 -2.92 -21.29
N LEU A 202 12.26 -2.20 -22.42
CA LEU A 202 11.67 -2.72 -23.64
C LEU A 202 12.47 -3.89 -24.20
N LYS A 203 13.79 -3.73 -24.30
CA LYS A 203 14.69 -4.78 -24.79
C LYS A 203 14.60 -6.07 -23.95
N GLU A 204 14.43 -5.95 -22.64
CA GLU A 204 14.27 -7.11 -21.78
C GLU A 204 12.89 -7.77 -21.94
N ALA A 205 11.83 -6.96 -22.11
CA ALA A 205 10.51 -7.49 -22.45
C ALA A 205 10.50 -8.21 -23.81
N GLU A 206 11.32 -7.76 -24.76
CA GLU A 206 11.48 -8.38 -26.07
C GLU A 206 12.13 -9.77 -26.01
N ARG A 207 12.84 -10.09 -24.92
CA ARG A 207 13.47 -11.41 -24.69
C ARG A 207 12.55 -12.47 -24.11
N ILE A 208 11.32 -12.12 -23.73
CA ILE A 208 10.37 -13.05 -23.08
C ILE A 208 10.07 -14.29 -23.93
N GLU A 209 10.10 -14.19 -25.25
CA GLU A 209 9.83 -15.34 -26.13
C GLU A 209 10.90 -16.43 -26.00
N GLU A 210 12.17 -16.05 -25.75
CA GLU A 210 13.24 -17.01 -25.46
C GLU A 210 12.93 -17.77 -24.16
N HIS A 211 12.33 -17.09 -23.18
CA HIS A 211 11.90 -17.67 -21.92
C HIS A 211 10.71 -18.63 -22.09
N ILE A 212 9.71 -18.28 -22.92
CA ILE A 212 8.57 -19.16 -23.23
C ILE A 212 9.03 -20.44 -23.93
N LYS A 213 10.00 -20.34 -24.86
CA LYS A 213 10.61 -21.49 -25.53
C LYS A 213 11.36 -22.42 -24.57
N LEU A 214 11.91 -21.88 -23.48
CA LEU A 214 12.64 -22.65 -22.45
C LEU A 214 11.72 -23.43 -21.48
N TYR A 215 10.50 -22.92 -21.20
CA TYR A 215 9.62 -23.50 -20.17
C TYR A 215 8.34 -24.19 -20.70
N GLY A 216 7.99 -24.04 -21.99
CA GLY A 216 6.88 -24.75 -22.65
C GLY A 216 5.47 -24.26 -22.28
N GLU A 217 4.49 -24.51 -23.16
CA GLU A 217 3.12 -23.95 -23.17
C GLU A 217 2.20 -24.34 -21.97
N HIS A 218 2.67 -25.05 -20.94
CA HIS A 218 1.80 -25.70 -19.94
C HIS A 218 1.94 -25.24 -18.48
N GLY A 219 2.63 -24.14 -18.20
CA GLY A 219 2.73 -23.59 -16.83
C GLY A 219 1.48 -22.81 -16.41
N VAL A 220 0.44 -23.47 -15.90
CA VAL A 220 -0.80 -22.79 -15.43
C VAL A 220 -0.79 -22.54 -13.90
N PRO A 221 -0.90 -21.29 -13.41
CA PRO A 221 -1.30 -21.02 -12.02
C PRO A 221 -2.81 -20.80 -11.90
N SER A 222 -3.39 -21.34 -10.83
CA SER A 222 -4.82 -21.47 -10.58
C SER A 222 -5.54 -20.16 -10.25
N SER A 223 -6.76 -20.02 -10.78
CA SER A 223 -7.63 -18.85 -10.62
C SER A 223 -8.21 -18.70 -9.21
N LEU A 224 -8.25 -17.46 -8.68
CA LEU A 224 -9.02 -17.11 -7.48
C LEU A 224 -9.87 -15.83 -7.67
N LYS A 225 -10.99 -15.80 -6.93
CA LYS A 225 -12.23 -15.05 -7.22
C LYS A 225 -12.23 -13.59 -6.75
N LYS A 226 -12.88 -12.74 -7.57
CA LYS A 226 -13.09 -11.27 -7.51
C LYS A 226 -13.67 -10.69 -6.21
N ARG A 227 -13.40 -9.38 -5.96
CA ARG A 227 -14.39 -8.32 -5.57
C ARG A 227 -13.80 -6.92 -5.27
N SER A 228 -13.73 -5.97 -6.22
CA SER A 228 -13.62 -4.47 -6.15
C SER A 228 -12.98 -3.72 -4.95
N GLY A 229 -12.19 -2.67 -5.23
CA GLY A 229 -11.93 -1.56 -4.29
C GLY A 229 -10.82 -0.55 -4.68
N LYS A 230 -11.24 0.59 -5.25
CA LYS A 230 -10.64 1.94 -5.51
C LYS A 230 -9.14 2.22 -5.22
N VAL A 231 -8.41 2.51 -6.32
CA VAL A 231 -6.95 2.74 -6.46
C VAL A 231 -6.53 4.23 -6.56
N TYR A 232 -7.46 5.15 -6.81
CA TYR A 232 -7.16 6.53 -7.24
C TYR A 232 -6.56 7.49 -6.17
N GLY A 233 -6.30 7.04 -4.95
CA GLY A 233 -5.84 7.92 -3.86
C GLY A 233 -4.34 8.19 -3.84
N LEU A 234 -3.50 7.27 -4.33
CA LEU A 234 -2.03 7.32 -4.19
C LEU A 234 -1.33 8.01 -5.36
N LEU A 235 -1.78 7.76 -6.60
CA LEU A 235 -1.16 8.33 -7.80
C LEU A 235 -1.27 9.87 -7.86
N ARG A 236 -2.21 10.45 -7.12
CA ARG A 236 -2.38 11.91 -7.01
C ARG A 236 -1.26 12.59 -6.23
N GLU A 237 -0.58 11.91 -5.31
CA GLU A 237 0.54 12.49 -4.55
C GLU A 237 1.84 12.61 -5.38
N LEU A 238 1.88 12.01 -6.57
CA LEU A 238 3.03 12.09 -7.50
C LEU A 238 2.85 13.15 -8.60
N SER A 239 1.68 13.78 -8.72
CA SER A 239 1.43 14.77 -9.77
C SER A 239 1.60 16.20 -9.23
N SER A 240 2.79 16.78 -9.42
CA SER A 240 2.90 18.23 -9.58
C SER A 240 2.72 18.55 -11.06
N ASP A 241 1.86 19.53 -11.35
CA ASP A 241 1.67 20.10 -12.68
C ASP A 241 2.98 20.70 -13.20
N ASP A 242 3.29 20.35 -14.45
CA ASP A 242 3.85 21.18 -15.53
C ASP A 242 4.72 20.32 -16.48
N GLU A 243 4.16 20.05 -17.66
CA GLU A 243 4.76 20.27 -19.00
C GLU A 243 4.12 19.34 -20.03
N SER A 244 3.46 19.96 -21.02
CA SER A 244 2.99 19.33 -22.24
C SER A 244 4.16 19.20 -23.21
N GLY A 245 4.65 17.99 -23.39
CA GLY A 245 5.55 17.63 -24.49
C GLY A 245 4.81 16.72 -25.46
N ASP A 246 4.53 17.22 -26.66
CA ASP A 246 4.23 16.40 -27.83
C ASP A 246 5.53 15.70 -28.24
N ASP A 247 5.61 14.37 -28.08
CA ASP A 247 6.66 13.56 -28.70
C ASP A 247 6.05 12.79 -29.89
N GLU A 248 6.62 12.99 -31.08
CA GLU A 248 6.32 12.23 -32.29
C GLU A 248 6.83 10.77 -32.16
N PRO A 249 6.19 9.78 -32.82
CA PRO A 249 6.64 8.40 -32.77
C PRO A 249 7.92 8.19 -33.61
N GLU A 250 9.00 7.71 -32.99
CA GLU A 250 10.15 7.15 -33.70
C GLU A 250 9.79 5.78 -34.30
N GLU A 251 9.91 5.64 -35.62
CA GLU A 251 9.77 4.37 -36.34
C GLU A 251 11.04 3.52 -36.15
N SER A 252 10.93 2.39 -35.45
CA SER A 252 11.99 1.39 -35.36
C SER A 252 11.96 0.42 -36.55
N GLU A 253 13.11 0.16 -37.18
CA GLU A 253 13.27 -0.83 -38.25
C GLU A 253 12.88 -2.25 -37.77
N VAL A 254 12.05 -2.94 -38.55
CA VAL A 254 11.33 -4.16 -38.19
C VAL A 254 12.05 -5.42 -38.68
N ASP A 255 12.26 -6.41 -37.80
CA ASP A 255 12.68 -7.77 -38.17
C ASP A 255 11.45 -8.63 -38.57
N PRO A 256 11.36 -9.13 -39.82
CA PRO A 256 10.23 -9.94 -40.31
C PRO A 256 10.02 -11.28 -39.57
N GLN A 257 10.95 -11.72 -38.71
CA GLN A 257 10.90 -13.02 -38.05
C GLN A 257 10.08 -13.07 -36.75
N LEU A 258 9.58 -11.93 -36.24
CA LEU A 258 8.89 -11.86 -34.94
C LEU A 258 7.54 -11.10 -35.02
N PRO A 259 6.47 -11.71 -35.57
CA PRO A 259 5.18 -11.03 -35.75
C PRO A 259 4.57 -10.48 -34.45
N TRP A 260 4.83 -11.12 -33.31
CA TRP A 260 4.33 -10.68 -32.00
C TRP A 260 4.98 -9.36 -31.53
N LEU A 261 6.21 -9.07 -31.96
CA LEU A 261 6.93 -7.85 -31.59
C LEU A 261 6.22 -6.61 -32.13
N ARG A 262 5.73 -6.71 -33.38
CA ARG A 262 4.89 -5.69 -34.01
C ARG A 262 3.61 -5.46 -33.19
N GLU A 263 2.90 -6.52 -32.82
CA GLU A 263 1.67 -6.43 -32.04
C GLU A 263 1.93 -5.85 -30.63
N PHE A 264 3.07 -6.18 -30.02
CA PHE A 264 3.48 -5.64 -28.73
C PHE A 264 3.75 -4.13 -28.79
N HIS A 265 4.51 -3.66 -29.78
CA HIS A 265 4.73 -2.22 -29.98
C HIS A 265 3.44 -1.48 -30.34
N LEU A 266 2.56 -2.08 -31.17
CA LEU A 266 1.24 -1.51 -31.46
C LEU A 266 0.39 -1.39 -30.19
N TYR A 267 0.41 -2.41 -29.33
CA TYR A 267 -0.26 -2.36 -28.03
C TYR A 267 0.29 -1.22 -27.15
N LEU A 268 1.61 -1.12 -27.00
CA LEU A 268 2.24 -0.06 -26.18
C LEU A 268 1.87 1.35 -26.65
N ASN A 269 1.79 1.55 -27.97
CA ASN A 269 1.45 2.84 -28.57
C ASN A 269 -0.07 3.09 -28.68
N SER A 270 -0.90 2.08 -28.42
CA SER A 270 -2.35 2.21 -28.52
C SER A 270 -2.93 3.08 -27.39
N ARG A 271 -4.00 3.83 -27.69
CA ARG A 271 -4.76 4.62 -26.70
C ARG A 271 -5.78 3.78 -25.90
N THR A 272 -5.62 2.46 -25.86
CA THR A 272 -6.55 1.57 -25.15
C THR A 272 -6.58 1.91 -23.67
N SER A 273 -7.78 2.15 -23.14
CA SER A 273 -8.05 2.36 -21.72
C SER A 273 -8.98 1.26 -21.20
N VAL A 274 -8.69 0.70 -20.03
CA VAL A 274 -9.60 -0.24 -19.38
C VAL A 274 -10.85 0.51 -18.90
N PRO A 275 -12.07 0.10 -19.31
CA PRO A 275 -13.30 0.71 -18.80
C PRO A 275 -13.41 0.57 -17.28
N ASP A 276 -13.96 1.58 -16.59
CA ASP A 276 -14.05 1.64 -15.12
C ASP A 276 -14.77 0.43 -14.48
N ASN A 277 -15.64 -0.26 -15.23
CA ASN A 277 -16.39 -1.43 -14.79
C ASN A 277 -15.71 -2.77 -15.10
N MET A 278 -14.50 -2.77 -15.63
CA MET A 278 -13.77 -3.95 -16.10
C MET A 278 -12.42 -4.09 -15.40
N SER A 279 -12.00 -5.31 -15.03
CA SER A 279 -10.64 -5.53 -14.51
C SER A 279 -9.63 -5.74 -15.65
N ILE A 280 -8.34 -5.49 -15.38
CA ILE A 280 -7.24 -5.72 -16.34
C ILE A 280 -7.27 -7.15 -16.90
N ILE A 281 -7.53 -8.16 -16.05
CA ILE A 281 -7.62 -9.56 -16.47
C ILE A 281 -8.80 -9.78 -17.44
N GLN A 282 -9.95 -9.16 -17.16
CA GLN A 282 -11.11 -9.26 -18.06
C GLN A 282 -10.84 -8.55 -19.37
N TRP A 283 -10.14 -7.41 -19.33
CA TRP A 283 -9.76 -6.65 -20.52
C TRP A 283 -8.86 -7.48 -21.43
N TRP A 284 -7.83 -8.13 -20.89
CA TRP A 284 -6.99 -9.04 -21.66
C TRP A 284 -7.78 -10.19 -22.27
N GLY A 285 -8.73 -10.79 -21.52
CA GLY A 285 -9.57 -11.87 -22.03
C GLY A 285 -10.49 -11.49 -23.21
N VAL A 286 -10.87 -10.22 -23.35
CA VAL A 286 -11.68 -9.72 -24.48
C VAL A 286 -10.80 -9.19 -25.62
N SER A 287 -9.67 -8.58 -25.28
CA SER A 287 -8.76 -7.96 -26.24
C SER A 287 -7.98 -9.00 -27.05
N ILE A 288 -7.67 -10.17 -26.45
CA ILE A 288 -7.09 -11.32 -27.17
C ILE A 288 -8.03 -11.78 -28.30
N ILE A 289 -9.34 -11.84 -28.04
CA ILE A 289 -10.36 -12.21 -29.04
C ILE A 289 -10.43 -11.18 -30.17
N SER A 290 -10.16 -9.90 -29.86
CA SER A 290 -10.15 -8.84 -30.87
C SER A 290 -8.87 -8.86 -31.72
N CYS A 291 -7.72 -9.25 -31.16
CA CYS A 291 -6.48 -9.42 -31.91
C CYS A 291 -6.52 -10.65 -32.84
N GLU A 292 -7.17 -11.75 -32.46
CA GLU A 292 -7.35 -12.91 -33.35
C GLU A 292 -8.26 -12.62 -34.55
N LEU A 293 -9.23 -11.70 -34.41
CA LEU A 293 -10.13 -11.30 -35.51
C LEU A 293 -9.46 -10.44 -36.59
N TYR A 294 -8.27 -9.89 -36.33
CA TYR A 294 -7.46 -9.19 -37.34
C TYR A 294 -6.54 -10.13 -38.14
N TYR A 295 -6.55 -11.43 -37.84
CA TYR A 295 -5.76 -12.46 -38.54
C TYR A 295 -6.55 -13.30 -39.55
N TYR A 296 -7.80 -12.91 -39.88
CA TYR A 296 -8.59 -13.49 -40.97
C TYR A 296 -8.90 -12.48 -42.08
#